data_AF-A0A6C0EXQ8-F1
#
_entry.id   AF-A0A6C0EXQ8-F1
#
_cell.length_a   1.000
_cell.length_b   1.000
_cell.length_c   1.000
_cell.angle_alpha   90.00
_cell.angle_beta   90.00
_cell.angle_gamma   90.00
#
_symmetry.space_group_name_H-M   'P 1'
#
loop_
_entity.id
_entity.type
_entity.pdbx_description
1 polymer ?
#
loop_
_entity_poly.entity_id
_entity_poly.type
_entity_poly.pdbx_seq_one_letter_code
_entity_poly.pdbx_strand_id
1 'polypeptide(L)'
;MGNTSSIRKINCEDMQKACKNMNNYIIINTLDQSMQQCLILNTIKIENEEALINSIIKKSKNKNIIIYGRNCNDDNVYKKYQQLVSLGFTNVYVYVGGMFEWLLLQDVYGNDLFPTTSNELDILKYKSHRIFDVQYIQNG
;
A
#
# COMPACT_ATOMS: atom_id res chain seq x y z
N MET A 1 -30.46 -0.56 7.52
CA MET A 1 -29.81 -1.84 7.23
C MET A 1 -28.35 -1.55 6.88
N GLY A 2 -27.40 -2.24 7.52
CA GLY A 2 -25.97 -2.22 7.19
C GLY A 2 -25.13 -1.15 7.89
N ASN A 3 -24.52 -1.47 9.03
CA ASN A 3 -23.49 -0.65 9.67
C ASN A 3 -22.20 -0.76 8.84
N THR A 4 -22.07 0.00 7.74
CA THR A 4 -20.84 0.03 6.95
C THR A 4 -19.76 0.74 7.76
N SER A 5 -18.89 -0.01 8.42
CA SER A 5 -17.66 0.55 8.99
C SER A 5 -16.86 1.19 7.86
N SER A 6 -16.68 2.51 7.95
CA SER A 6 -15.88 3.27 6.99
C SER A 6 -14.45 2.73 6.97
N ILE A 7 -13.88 2.59 5.77
CA ILE A 7 -12.48 2.23 5.59
C ILE A 7 -11.62 3.33 6.22
N ARG A 8 -10.77 2.96 7.18
CA ARG A 8 -9.86 3.91 7.81
C ARG A 8 -8.70 4.21 6.87
N LYS A 9 -8.57 5.48 6.50
CA LYS A 9 -7.51 5.98 5.64
C LYS A 9 -6.49 6.75 6.46
N ILE A 10 -5.24 6.73 6.03
CA ILE A 10 -4.14 7.50 6.64
C ILE A 10 -3.47 8.39 5.59
N ASN A 11 -2.78 9.42 6.05
CA ASN A 11 -2.01 10.32 5.20
C ASN A 11 -0.53 9.91 5.12
N CYS A 12 0.27 10.71 4.41
CA CYS A 12 1.70 10.45 4.23
C CYS A 12 2.51 10.60 5.54
N GLU A 13 2.13 11.49 6.45
CA GLU A 13 2.81 11.67 7.75
C GLU A 13 2.62 10.46 8.68
N ASP A 14 1.43 9.86 8.67
CA ASP A 14 1.15 8.63 9.39
C ASP A 14 1.94 7.46 8.81
N MET A 15 2.07 7.41 7.48
CA MET A 15 2.91 6.42 6.79
C MET A 15 4.40 6.61 7.15
N GLN A 16 4.90 7.85 7.22
CA GLN A 16 6.26 8.14 7.71
C GLN A 16 6.47 7.65 9.15
N LYS A 17 5.51 7.88 10.05
CA LYS A 17 5.57 7.36 11.43
C LYS A 17 5.64 5.82 11.44
N ALA A 18 4.91 5.16 10.54
CA ALA A 18 4.94 3.70 10.41
C ALA A 18 6.29 3.19 9.92
N CYS A 19 6.90 3.85 8.91
CA CYS A 19 8.24 3.52 8.43
C CYS A 19 9.30 3.61 9.55
N LYS A 20 9.14 4.52 10.51
CA LYS A 20 10.08 4.69 11.65
C LYS A 20 9.87 3.67 12.78
N ASN A 21 8.72 2.97 12.83
CA ASN A 21 8.31 2.16 13.99
C ASN A 21 7.90 0.72 13.61
N MET A 22 8.84 -0.08 13.08
CA MET A 22 8.57 -1.43 12.55
C MET A 22 7.95 -2.41 13.55
N ASN A 23 8.18 -2.20 14.86
CA ASN A 23 7.61 -3.08 15.89
C ASN A 23 6.09 -2.92 16.04
N ASN A 24 5.54 -1.76 15.70
CA ASN A 24 4.13 -1.41 15.93
C ASN A 24 3.27 -1.49 14.67
N TYR A 25 3.90 -1.40 13.50
CA TYR A 25 3.23 -1.33 12.21
C TYR A 25 3.73 -2.42 11.27
N ILE A 26 2.80 -2.98 10.52
CA ILE A 26 3.05 -3.93 9.45
C ILE A 26 2.58 -3.27 8.18
N ILE A 27 3.49 -3.10 7.24
CA ILE A 27 3.22 -2.45 5.97
C ILE A 27 3.15 -3.53 4.89
N ILE A 28 2.02 -3.64 4.22
CA ILE A 28 1.80 -4.54 3.09
C ILE A 28 1.39 -3.74 1.86
N ASN A 29 1.62 -4.32 0.68
CA ASN A 29 1.29 -3.69 -0.60
C ASN A 29 0.41 -4.59 -1.46
N THR A 30 -0.33 -4.00 -2.39
CA THR A 30 -1.12 -4.74 -3.40
C THR A 30 -0.52 -4.62 -4.80
N LEU A 31 0.77 -4.30 -4.91
CA LEU A 31 1.46 -4.18 -6.19
C LEU A 31 1.64 -5.57 -6.81
N ASP A 32 1.72 -5.60 -8.14
CA ASP A 32 2.06 -6.82 -8.87
C ASP A 32 3.44 -7.36 -8.47
N GLN A 33 3.65 -8.67 -8.64
CA GLN A 33 4.92 -9.33 -8.32
C GLN A 33 6.10 -8.74 -9.13
N SER A 34 5.84 -8.26 -10.34
CA SER A 34 6.82 -7.58 -11.20
C SER A 34 7.23 -6.19 -10.68
N MET A 35 6.48 -5.61 -9.75
CA MET A 35 6.68 -4.26 -9.23
C MET A 35 7.26 -4.25 -7.79
N GLN A 36 7.87 -5.35 -7.35
CA GLN A 36 8.43 -5.49 -5.99
C GLN A 36 9.87 -4.99 -5.83
N GLN A 37 10.48 -4.41 -6.89
CA GLN A 37 11.87 -3.92 -6.85
C GLN A 37 12.05 -2.71 -5.93
N CYS A 38 11.10 -1.77 -5.96
CA CYS A 38 11.09 -0.57 -5.16
C CYS A 38 9.78 -0.53 -4.36
N LEU A 39 9.91 -0.55 -3.04
CA LEU A 39 8.80 -0.51 -2.09
C LEU A 39 9.04 0.62 -1.09
N ILE A 40 7.97 1.11 -0.49
CA ILE A 40 8.08 1.99 0.68
C ILE A 40 8.87 1.27 1.77
N LEU A 41 9.79 1.97 2.44
CA LEU A 41 10.70 1.32 3.40
C LEU A 41 9.93 0.52 4.46
N ASN A 42 10.46 -0.66 4.79
CA ASN A 42 9.89 -1.64 5.74
C ASN A 42 8.58 -2.30 5.31
N THR A 43 8.21 -2.16 4.03
CA THR A 43 7.15 -2.98 3.43
C THR A 43 7.56 -4.45 3.38
N ILE A 44 6.63 -5.33 3.72
CA ILE A 44 6.79 -6.77 3.54
C ILE A 44 6.65 -7.10 2.06
N LYS A 45 7.64 -7.83 1.51
CA LYS A 45 7.55 -8.35 0.15
C LYS A 45 6.36 -9.28 0.01
N ILE A 46 5.70 -9.24 -1.15
CA ILE A 46 4.50 -10.04 -1.44
C ILE A 46 4.69 -11.54 -1.19
N GLU A 47 5.89 -12.08 -1.50
CA GLU A 47 6.25 -13.49 -1.28
C GLU A 47 6.22 -13.94 0.19
N ASN A 48 6.40 -12.99 1.13
CA ASN A 48 6.42 -13.25 2.56
C ASN A 48 5.12 -12.85 3.26
N GLU A 49 4.21 -12.17 2.56
CA GLU A 49 2.97 -11.62 3.13
C GLU A 49 2.12 -12.74 3.75
N GLU A 50 1.85 -13.79 2.99
CA GLU A 50 0.94 -14.87 3.43
C GLU A 50 1.46 -15.56 4.69
N ALA A 51 2.74 -15.92 4.71
CA ALA A 51 3.38 -16.55 5.86
C ALA A 51 3.32 -15.64 7.10
N LEU A 52 3.59 -14.34 6.92
CA LEU A 52 3.54 -13.37 8.01
C LEU A 52 2.13 -13.20 8.57
N ILE A 53 1.13 -12.98 7.72
CA ILE A 53 -0.28 -12.82 8.13
C ILE A 53 -0.75 -14.06 8.90
N ASN A 54 -0.48 -15.25 8.38
CA ASN A 54 -0.81 -16.51 9.06
C ASN A 54 -0.14 -16.63 10.44
N SER A 55 1.09 -16.14 10.59
CA SER A 55 1.78 -16.14 11.89
C SER A 55 1.13 -15.20 12.91
N ILE A 56 0.62 -14.05 12.45
CA ILE A 56 0.02 -13.02 13.31
C ILE A 56 -1.36 -13.48 13.78
N ILE A 57 -2.14 -14.11 12.89
CA ILE A 57 -3.42 -14.71 13.23
C ILE A 57 -3.27 -15.69 14.40
N LYS A 58 -2.16 -16.46 14.43
CA LYS A 58 -1.86 -17.44 15.48
C LYS A 58 -1.36 -16.83 16.80
N LYS A 59 -0.59 -15.73 16.74
CA LYS A 59 0.08 -15.15 17.91
C LYS A 59 -0.72 -14.05 18.59
N SER A 60 -1.12 -13.01 17.86
CA SER A 60 -1.85 -11.85 18.38
C SER A 60 -2.31 -10.96 17.23
N LYS A 61 -3.59 -10.61 17.21
CA LYS A 61 -4.18 -9.72 16.19
C LYS A 61 -3.99 -8.22 16.49
N ASN A 62 -3.30 -7.87 17.57
CA ASN A 62 -3.12 -6.48 18.00
C ASN A 62 -1.92 -5.78 17.33
N LYS A 63 -1.84 -5.86 15.99
CA LYS A 63 -0.85 -5.14 15.18
C LYS A 63 -1.57 -4.18 14.25
N ASN A 64 -0.99 -2.99 14.06
CA ASN A 64 -1.50 -2.04 13.08
C ASN A 64 -1.04 -2.48 11.69
N ILE A 65 -1.97 -2.78 10.79
CA ILE A 65 -1.68 -3.15 9.41
C ILE A 65 -2.00 -1.97 8.51
N ILE A 66 -1.03 -1.55 7.71
CA ILE A 66 -1.17 -0.49 6.72
C ILE A 66 -1.07 -1.14 5.35
N ILE A 67 -2.03 -0.84 4.49
CA ILE A 67 -2.12 -1.32 3.12
C ILE A 67 -1.91 -0.13 2.19
N TYR A 68 -1.05 -0.27 1.19
CA TYR A 68 -0.96 0.68 0.10
C TYR A 68 -0.97 -0.03 -1.25
N GLY A 69 -1.37 0.70 -2.28
CA GLY A 69 -1.44 0.19 -3.64
C GLY A 69 -0.50 0.96 -4.57
N ARG A 70 -0.74 0.80 -5.86
CA ARG A 70 0.03 1.49 -6.90
C ARG A 70 -0.16 3.01 -6.84
N ASN A 71 -1.40 3.46 -6.66
CA ASN A 71 -1.82 4.87 -6.64
C ASN A 71 -3.23 5.01 -6.04
N CYS A 72 -3.76 6.23 -6.04
CA CYS A 72 -5.08 6.57 -5.50
C CYS A 72 -6.29 5.90 -6.18
N ASN A 73 -6.11 5.32 -7.37
CA ASN A 73 -7.16 4.60 -8.08
C ASN A 73 -7.03 3.07 -7.93
N ASP A 74 -6.10 2.58 -7.10
CA ASP A 74 -5.91 1.15 -6.90
C ASP A 74 -6.97 0.58 -5.95
N ASP A 75 -8.00 -0.05 -6.51
CA ASP A 75 -9.09 -0.65 -5.73
C ASP A 75 -8.69 -1.95 -5.00
N ASN A 76 -7.55 -2.56 -5.34
CA ASN A 76 -7.13 -3.82 -4.71
C ASN A 76 -6.79 -3.61 -3.23
N VAL A 77 -6.40 -2.40 -2.82
CA VAL A 77 -6.19 -2.05 -1.40
C VAL A 77 -7.45 -2.26 -0.58
N TYR A 78 -8.63 -1.99 -1.16
CA TYR A 78 -9.91 -2.14 -0.46
C TYR A 78 -10.32 -3.61 -0.37
N LYS A 79 -10.06 -4.41 -1.41
CA LYS A 79 -10.26 -5.86 -1.36
C LYS A 79 -9.40 -6.49 -0.27
N LYS A 80 -8.12 -6.11 -0.20
CA LYS A 80 -7.18 -6.55 0.84
C LYS A 80 -7.62 -6.10 2.24
N TYR A 81 -8.11 -4.87 2.37
CA TYR A 81 -8.69 -4.37 3.62
C TYR A 81 -9.83 -5.27 4.11
N GLN A 82 -10.80 -5.57 3.24
CA GLN A 82 -11.94 -6.43 3.60
C GLN A 82 -11.49 -7.85 3.94
N GLN A 83 -10.53 -8.41 3.21
CA GLN A 83 -9.92 -9.70 3.53
C GLN A 83 -9.38 -9.71 4.96
N LEU A 84 -8.57 -8.72 5.35
CA LEU A 84 -7.99 -8.66 6.69
C LEU A 84 -9.04 -8.45 7.78
N VAL A 85 -10.02 -7.58 7.54
CA VAL A 85 -11.12 -7.38 8.48
C VAL A 85 -11.93 -8.67 8.67
N SER A 86 -12.22 -9.43 7.60
CA SER A 86 -12.91 -10.73 7.70
C SER A 86 -12.12 -11.79 8.47
N LEU A 87 -10.78 -11.69 8.50
CA LEU A 87 -9.91 -12.54 9.31
C LEU A 87 -9.87 -12.09 10.79
N GLY A 88 -10.57 -11.01 11.14
CA GLY A 88 -10.70 -10.48 12.49
C GLY A 88 -9.63 -9.47 12.90
N PHE A 89 -8.89 -8.89 11.93
CA PHE A 89 -8.01 -7.76 12.22
C PHE A 89 -8.81 -6.49 12.42
N THR A 90 -8.62 -5.82 13.56
CA THR A 90 -9.37 -4.62 13.93
C THR A 90 -8.61 -3.32 13.71
N ASN A 91 -7.30 -3.36 13.44
CA ASN A 91 -6.40 -2.22 13.27
C ASN A 91 -5.80 -2.19 11.86
N VAL A 92 -6.67 -2.19 10.84
CA VAL A 92 -6.31 -2.09 9.42
C VAL A 92 -6.55 -0.66 8.93
N TYR A 93 -5.60 -0.15 8.13
CA TYR A 93 -5.58 1.20 7.57
C TYR A 93 -5.16 1.17 6.10
N VAL A 94 -5.62 2.14 5.30
CA VAL A 94 -5.26 2.28 3.88
C VAL A 94 -4.54 3.60 3.65
N TYR A 95 -3.33 3.55 3.10
CA TYR A 95 -2.65 4.72 2.54
C TYR A 95 -3.03 4.87 1.06
N VAL A 96 -3.94 5.81 0.78
CA VAL A 96 -4.57 5.93 -0.55
C VAL A 96 -3.63 6.51 -1.59
N GLY A 97 -2.70 7.39 -1.22
CA GLY A 97 -1.72 7.96 -2.17
C GLY A 97 -0.91 6.90 -2.91
N GLY A 98 -0.71 5.74 -2.26
CA GLY A 98 -0.01 4.61 -2.84
C GLY A 98 1.47 4.91 -3.08
N MET A 99 2.10 4.04 -3.88
CA MET A 99 3.50 4.20 -4.25
C MET A 99 3.74 5.48 -5.08
N PHE A 100 2.78 5.87 -5.93
CA PHE A 100 2.90 7.06 -6.76
C PHE A 100 3.03 8.36 -5.95
N GLU A 101 2.12 8.62 -5.00
CA GLU A 101 2.24 9.81 -4.14
C GLU A 101 3.52 9.78 -3.32
N TRP A 102 3.89 8.61 -2.79
CA TRP A 102 5.10 8.46 -1.98
C TRP A 102 6.38 8.83 -2.76
N LEU A 103 6.50 8.35 -4.00
CA LEU A 103 7.65 8.65 -4.86
C LEU A 103 7.66 10.13 -5.31
N LEU A 104 6.51 10.73 -5.58
CA LEU A 104 6.44 12.17 -5.87
C LEU A 104 6.90 13.00 -4.66
N LEU A 105 6.49 12.61 -3.45
CA LEU A 105 6.94 13.26 -2.22
C LEU A 105 8.44 13.02 -1.97
N GLN A 106 8.96 11.84 -2.32
CA GLN A 106 10.40 11.56 -2.28
C GLN A 106 11.20 12.47 -3.24
N ASP A 107 10.70 12.72 -4.44
CA ASP A 107 11.34 13.61 -5.41
C ASP A 107 11.38 15.08 -4.92
N VAL A 108 10.32 15.52 -4.24
CA VAL A 108 10.20 16.90 -3.71
C VAL A 108 10.98 17.10 -2.40
N TYR A 109 10.87 16.15 -1.47
CA TYR A 109 11.36 16.29 -0.09
C TYR A 109 12.59 15.44 0.26
N GLY A 110 12.99 14.55 -0.64
CA GLY A 110 14.14 13.68 -0.49
C GLY A 110 13.86 12.33 0.19
N ASN A 111 14.82 11.42 0.01
CA ASN A 111 14.79 10.04 0.50
C ASN A 111 14.78 9.93 2.03
N ASP A 112 15.35 10.91 2.74
CA ASP A 112 15.39 10.91 4.21
C ASP A 112 13.99 11.01 4.83
N LEU A 113 13.08 11.72 4.18
CA LEU A 113 11.71 11.91 4.63
C LEU A 113 10.76 10.87 4.05
N PHE A 114 11.01 10.40 2.82
CA PHE A 114 10.15 9.43 2.13
C PHE A 114 10.96 8.23 1.64
N PRO A 115 11.47 7.39 2.54
CA PRO A 115 12.41 6.35 2.17
C PRO A 115 11.76 5.19 1.41
N THR A 116 12.54 4.60 0.51
CA THR A 116 12.21 3.36 -0.23
C THR A 116 13.31 2.32 -0.08
N THR A 117 13.01 1.06 -0.42
CA THR A 117 13.99 -0.05 -0.37
C THR A 117 15.07 0.05 -1.45
N SER A 118 14.81 0.80 -2.51
CA SER A 118 15.72 1.08 -3.62
C SER A 118 15.33 2.40 -4.28
N ASN A 119 16.22 2.95 -5.12
CA ASN A 119 15.91 4.16 -5.89
C ASN A 119 15.07 3.80 -7.12
N GLU A 120 14.05 4.61 -7.40
CA GLU A 120 13.20 4.48 -8.58
C GLU A 120 13.29 5.74 -9.44
N LEU A 121 13.64 5.58 -10.71
CA LEU A 121 13.73 6.70 -11.65
C LEU A 121 12.43 6.88 -12.45
N ASP A 122 11.75 5.80 -12.78
CA ASP A 122 10.51 5.85 -13.55
C ASP A 122 9.30 5.86 -12.60
N ILE A 123 9.06 7.02 -11.98
CA ILE A 123 7.92 7.24 -11.07
C ILE A 123 6.58 7.08 -11.82
N LEU A 124 6.54 7.43 -13.11
CA LEU A 124 5.32 7.43 -13.91
C LEU A 124 4.73 6.03 -14.10
N LYS A 125 5.53 4.96 -13.98
CA LYS A 125 4.99 3.59 -13.98
C LYS A 125 4.03 3.32 -12.82
N TYR A 126 4.00 4.13 -11.75
CA TYR A 126 3.02 4.00 -10.67
C TYR A 126 1.77 4.88 -10.87
N LYS A 127 1.76 5.76 -11.87
CA LYS A 127 0.63 6.67 -12.13
C LYS A 127 -0.65 5.89 -12.47
N SER A 128 -1.80 6.46 -12.12
CA SER A 128 -3.10 5.97 -12.57
C SER A 128 -3.28 6.14 -14.09
N HIS A 129 -4.00 5.20 -14.70
CA HIS A 129 -4.32 5.27 -16.12
C HIS A 129 -5.30 6.41 -16.40
N ARG A 130 -5.09 7.09 -17.53
CA ARG A 130 -6.05 8.06 -18.05
C ARG A 130 -7.32 7.33 -18.48
N ILE A 131 -8.49 7.88 -18.16
CA ILE A 131 -9.79 7.33 -18.56
C ILE A 131 -10.34 8.08 -19.80
N PHE A 132 -10.18 9.41 -19.85
CA PHE A 132 -10.66 10.23 -20.96
C PHE A 132 -9.66 10.24 -22.13
N ASP A 133 -10.17 10.39 -23.36
CA ASP A 133 -9.39 10.58 -24.60
C ASP A 133 -8.34 9.49 -24.89
N VAL A 134 -8.63 8.24 -24.51
CA VAL A 134 -7.79 7.07 -24.84
C VAL A 134 -8.24 6.50 -26.18
N GLN A 135 -7.35 6.54 -27.18
CA GLN A 135 -7.60 5.92 -28.48
C GLN A 135 -7.25 4.44 -28.42
N TYR A 136 -8.22 3.58 -28.73
CA TYR A 136 -7.98 2.15 -28.90
C TYR A 136 -7.79 1.84 -30.38
N ILE A 137 -6.78 1.03 -30.71
CA ILE A 137 -6.66 0.47 -32.06
C ILE A 137 -7.79 -0.57 -32.19
N GLN A 138 -8.74 -0.32 -33.08
CA GLN A 138 -9.71 -1.34 -33.47
C GLN A 138 -9.02 -2.25 -34.50
N ASN A 139 -8.65 -3.45 -34.07
CA ASN A 139 -8.25 -4.49 -35.01
C ASN A 139 -9.54 -5.01 -35.67
N GLY A 140 -9.74 -4.65 -36.94
CA GLY A 140 -10.79 -5.17 -37.81
C GLY A 140 -10.49 -6.58 -38.31
#